data_AF-A0A916CGA1-F1
#
_entry.id   AF-A0A916CGA1-F1
#
_cell.length_a   1.000
_cell.length_b   1.000
_cell.length_c   1.000
_cell.angle_alpha   90.00
_cell.angle_beta   90.00
_cell.angle_gamma   90.00
#
_symmetry.space_group_name_H-M   'P 1'
#
loop_
_entity.id
_entity.type
_entity.pdbx_description
1 polymer ?
#
loop_
_entity_poly.entity_id
_entity_poly.type
_entity_poly.pdbx_seq_one_letter_code
_entity_poly.pdbx_strand_id
1 'polypeptide(L)'
;MTFHSILFERIEDSIREEPLEQPAFFADLNLDQVINAITARKKEYNLKPFFYMPLRDVETIHYRHQVMQDMEDATLMAHINAFAEKMILVRRYLTLVKKLDFSHHKKGWFLEAALVYCDAVTELARDLSQANLQSRGLLGFREYVTNYIHSPEFQLLSEEARKVNGDLSGVKYCVIVQTGKFKVRRYEGETDYSSEVEKTFEKFKQGAVKDYRLDLGTRSGMNHIEAQILDFVSRLHPECFAALDQFCASHSQFIDETIRVFDREIQFYITYLELVADIRHKGLTFCYPQVSPTSREVYNYDGYDLALARARLYSEKTVVCNDFILKEPERIIVVSGPNQGGKTTFARTFGQLHYLARLGCPVPGREARLFLYDQIFTHFEREEDIRNLRGKLQDDLVRIHDILAYATPTTILIVNEMFASTS
;
A
#
# COMPACT_ATOMS: atom_id res chain seq x y z
N MET A 1 -22.17 11.10 7.45
CA MET A 1 -22.29 9.66 7.11
C MET A 1 -21.07 8.99 7.73
N THR A 2 -21.21 7.83 8.35
CA THR A 2 -20.06 7.13 8.93
C THR A 2 -19.10 6.72 7.80
N PHE A 3 -17.80 6.96 7.99
CA PHE A 3 -16.78 6.53 7.03
C PHE A 3 -16.53 5.03 7.17
N HIS A 4 -16.33 4.32 6.05
CA HIS A 4 -16.17 2.87 6.04
C HIS A 4 -15.03 2.36 5.16
N SER A 5 -14.79 2.99 4.01
CA SER A 5 -13.73 2.60 3.08
C SER A 5 -13.26 3.82 2.30
N ILE A 6 -11.97 3.86 1.97
CA ILE A 6 -11.41 4.86 1.04
C ILE A 6 -11.49 4.38 -0.41
N LEU A 7 -11.81 3.09 -0.64
CA LEU A 7 -12.03 2.52 -1.98
C LEU A 7 -13.50 2.56 -2.42
N PHE A 8 -14.42 2.63 -1.47
CA PHE A 8 -15.87 2.52 -1.70
C PHE A 8 -16.65 3.53 -0.84
N GLU A 9 -17.56 4.27 -1.47
CA GLU A 9 -18.47 5.16 -0.75
C GLU A 9 -19.56 4.38 0.01
N ARG A 10 -20.04 3.29 -0.59
CA ARG A 10 -21.16 2.48 -0.07
C ARG A 10 -20.64 1.20 0.57
N ILE A 11 -21.17 0.89 1.76
CA ILE A 11 -20.83 -0.33 2.52
C ILE A 11 -21.13 -1.60 1.71
N GLU A 12 -22.20 -1.59 0.92
CA GLU A 12 -22.63 -2.73 0.10
C GLU A 12 -21.57 -3.13 -0.94
N ASP A 13 -20.73 -2.18 -1.37
CA ASP A 13 -19.66 -2.45 -2.32
C ASP A 13 -18.39 -2.98 -1.63
N SER A 14 -18.16 -2.65 -0.35
CA SER A 14 -17.04 -3.17 0.45
C SER A 14 -17.27 -4.58 1.02
N ILE A 15 -18.53 -5.05 1.10
CA ILE A 15 -18.87 -6.38 1.65
C ILE A 15 -18.56 -7.54 0.67
N ARG A 16 -18.17 -7.24 -0.58
CA ARG A 16 -17.90 -8.29 -1.58
C ARG A 16 -16.61 -9.05 -1.26
N GLU A 17 -16.65 -10.38 -1.40
CA GLU A 17 -15.45 -11.22 -1.29
C GLU A 17 -14.38 -10.75 -2.26
N GLU A 18 -13.18 -10.53 -1.74
CA GLU A 18 -12.04 -10.08 -2.52
C GLU A 18 -11.62 -11.15 -3.54
N PRO A 19 -11.52 -10.81 -4.84
CA PRO A 19 -11.14 -11.78 -5.86
C PRO A 19 -9.69 -12.25 -5.63
N LEU A 20 -9.55 -13.55 -5.41
CA LEU A 20 -8.24 -14.20 -5.25
C LEU A 20 -7.56 -14.48 -6.61
N GLU A 21 -8.36 -14.64 -7.66
CA GLU A 21 -7.89 -15.01 -8.99
C GLU A 21 -7.73 -13.81 -9.90
N GLN A 22 -6.64 -13.83 -10.67
CA GLN A 22 -6.34 -12.83 -11.70
C GLN A 22 -7.30 -13.02 -12.89
N PRO A 23 -7.88 -11.95 -13.45
CA PRO A 23 -8.72 -12.07 -14.65
C PRO A 23 -7.95 -12.65 -15.84
N ALA A 24 -8.59 -13.54 -16.61
CA ALA A 24 -7.94 -14.34 -17.66
C ALA A 24 -7.25 -13.49 -18.76
N PHE A 25 -7.78 -12.31 -19.07
CA PHE A 25 -7.23 -11.41 -20.08
C PHE A 25 -5.96 -10.64 -19.63
N PHE A 26 -5.57 -10.71 -18.35
CA PHE A 26 -4.45 -9.91 -17.84
C PHE A 26 -3.13 -10.21 -18.54
N ALA A 27 -2.84 -11.49 -18.79
CA ALA A 27 -1.61 -11.92 -19.47
C ALA A 27 -1.59 -11.40 -20.92
N ASP A 28 -2.73 -11.50 -21.62
CA ASP A 28 -2.86 -11.01 -23.00
C ASP A 28 -2.65 -9.47 -23.07
N LEU A 29 -3.13 -8.75 -22.06
CA LEU A 29 -3.00 -7.29 -21.96
C LEU A 29 -1.73 -6.81 -21.22
N ASN A 30 -0.86 -7.72 -20.77
CA ASN A 30 0.30 -7.43 -19.90
C ASN A 30 -0.02 -6.62 -18.62
N LEU A 31 -1.28 -6.66 -18.14
CA LEU A 31 -1.67 -6.00 -16.90
C LEU A 31 -1.06 -6.68 -15.68
N ASP A 32 -0.89 -8.01 -15.74
CA ASP A 32 -0.19 -8.80 -14.73
C ASP A 32 1.23 -8.27 -14.47
N GLN A 33 1.96 -7.91 -15.52
CA GLN A 33 3.31 -7.37 -15.40
C GLN A 33 3.32 -6.02 -14.66
N VAL A 34 2.31 -5.18 -14.89
CA VAL A 34 2.16 -3.89 -14.20
C VAL A 34 1.80 -4.12 -12.73
N ILE A 35 0.74 -4.89 -12.46
CA ILE A 35 0.25 -5.12 -11.10
C ILE A 35 1.30 -5.86 -10.25
N ASN A 36 1.98 -6.87 -10.81
CA ASN A 36 3.07 -7.56 -10.11
C ASN A 36 4.22 -6.62 -9.75
N ALA A 37 4.59 -5.70 -10.65
CA ALA A 37 5.69 -4.78 -10.40
C ALA A 37 5.37 -3.78 -9.30
N ILE A 38 4.20 -3.14 -9.35
CA ILE A 38 3.84 -2.09 -8.38
C ILE A 38 3.53 -2.68 -7.00
N THR A 39 2.99 -3.90 -6.92
CA THR A 39 2.70 -4.56 -5.63
C THR A 39 3.90 -5.30 -5.02
N ALA A 40 5.01 -5.47 -5.75
CA ALA A 40 6.15 -6.31 -5.33
C ALA A 40 6.79 -5.88 -4.01
N ARG A 41 6.87 -4.57 -3.73
CA ARG A 41 7.46 -4.01 -2.51
C ARG A 41 6.48 -3.95 -1.32
N LYS A 42 5.20 -4.19 -1.56
CA LYS A 42 4.11 -4.05 -0.57
C LYS A 42 3.32 -5.36 -0.38
N LYS A 43 4.03 -6.50 -0.44
CA LYS A 43 3.41 -7.84 -0.33
C LYS A 43 2.62 -8.03 0.97
N GLU A 44 3.08 -7.42 2.06
CA GLU A 44 2.42 -7.50 3.37
C GLU A 44 1.00 -6.93 3.39
N TYR A 45 0.67 -6.03 2.45
CA TYR A 45 -0.64 -5.41 2.34
C TYR A 45 -1.63 -6.22 1.49
N ASN A 46 -1.17 -7.26 0.77
CA ASN A 46 -1.99 -8.06 -0.13
C ASN A 46 -2.89 -7.20 -1.05
N LEU A 47 -2.27 -6.39 -1.93
CA LEU A 47 -2.97 -5.38 -2.73
C LEU A 47 -3.56 -5.89 -4.04
N LYS A 48 -3.14 -7.06 -4.52
CA LYS A 48 -3.59 -7.62 -5.80
C LYS A 48 -5.12 -7.72 -5.93
N PRO A 49 -5.89 -8.13 -4.92
CA PRO A 49 -7.34 -8.21 -5.03
C PRO A 49 -8.00 -6.87 -5.39
N PHE A 50 -7.48 -5.73 -4.92
CA PHE A 50 -8.01 -4.41 -5.28
C PHE A 50 -7.83 -4.08 -6.77
N PHE A 51 -6.80 -4.62 -7.41
CA PHE A 51 -6.55 -4.48 -8.84
C PHE A 51 -7.27 -5.53 -9.69
N TYR A 52 -7.92 -6.52 -9.07
CA TYR A 52 -8.71 -7.56 -9.77
C TYR A 52 -10.21 -7.30 -9.66
N MET A 53 -10.62 -6.26 -8.93
CA MET A 53 -12.00 -5.94 -8.62
C MET A 53 -12.48 -4.72 -9.45
N PRO A 54 -12.98 -4.93 -10.67
CA PRO A 54 -13.52 -3.84 -11.49
C PRO A 54 -14.81 -3.28 -10.89
N LEU A 55 -14.94 -1.95 -10.91
CA LEU A 55 -16.12 -1.21 -10.48
C LEU A 55 -17.25 -1.37 -11.49
N ARG A 56 -18.51 -1.27 -11.03
CA ARG A 56 -19.70 -1.56 -11.85
C ARG A 56 -20.51 -0.32 -12.18
N ASP A 57 -20.21 0.80 -11.54
CA ASP A 57 -20.96 2.03 -11.68
C ASP A 57 -20.01 3.23 -11.77
N VAL A 58 -20.49 4.27 -12.43
CA VAL A 58 -19.71 5.49 -12.71
C VAL A 58 -19.50 6.33 -11.45
N GLU A 59 -20.40 6.24 -10.47
CA GLU A 59 -20.29 7.01 -9.22
C GLU A 59 -19.10 6.55 -8.38
N THR A 60 -18.91 5.24 -8.23
CA THR A 60 -17.77 4.66 -7.52
C THR A 60 -16.45 4.93 -8.26
N ILE A 61 -16.47 4.95 -9.60
CA ILE A 61 -15.30 5.37 -10.41
C ILE A 61 -14.95 6.83 -10.11
N HIS A 62 -15.93 7.73 -10.10
CA HIS A 62 -15.71 9.13 -9.74
C HIS A 62 -15.25 9.31 -8.30
N TYR A 63 -15.77 8.53 -7.35
CA TYR A 63 -15.32 8.54 -5.97
C TYR A 63 -13.81 8.24 -5.87
N ARG A 64 -13.31 7.21 -6.57
CA ARG A 64 -11.88 6.92 -6.62
C ARG A 64 -11.07 7.99 -7.35
N HIS A 65 -11.60 8.57 -8.43
CA HIS A 65 -10.95 9.70 -9.12
C HIS A 65 -10.75 10.88 -8.18
N GLN A 66 -11.76 11.24 -7.39
CA GLN A 66 -11.67 12.33 -6.41
C GLN A 66 -10.55 12.08 -5.39
N VAL A 67 -10.48 10.87 -4.82
CA VAL A 67 -9.43 10.51 -3.86
C VAL A 67 -8.04 10.58 -4.51
N MET A 68 -7.88 10.06 -5.72
CA MET A 68 -6.61 10.15 -6.44
C MET A 68 -6.19 11.59 -6.74
N GLN A 69 -7.13 12.46 -7.10
CA GLN A 69 -6.86 13.88 -7.36
C GLN A 69 -6.37 14.61 -6.11
N ASP A 70 -6.97 14.37 -4.94
CA ASP A 70 -6.43 14.90 -3.68
C ASP A 70 -5.01 14.35 -3.42
N MET A 71 -4.80 13.05 -3.60
CA MET A 71 -3.52 12.36 -3.39
C MET A 71 -2.41 12.74 -4.39
N GLU A 72 -2.72 13.47 -5.47
CA GLU A 72 -1.71 14.06 -6.36
C GLU A 72 -1.00 15.25 -5.69
N ASP A 73 -1.54 15.83 -4.60
CA ASP A 73 -0.82 16.80 -3.78
C ASP A 73 0.37 16.15 -3.08
N ALA A 74 1.58 16.64 -3.37
CA ALA A 74 2.82 16.07 -2.87
C ALA A 74 2.93 16.15 -1.33
N THR A 75 2.34 17.16 -0.70
CA THR A 75 2.38 17.35 0.75
C THR A 75 1.49 16.31 1.42
N LEU A 76 0.26 16.15 0.94
CA LEU A 76 -0.66 15.11 1.40
C LEU A 76 -0.08 13.71 1.20
N MET A 77 0.46 13.42 0.02
CA MET A 77 1.11 12.13 -0.26
C MET A 77 2.25 11.85 0.72
N ALA A 78 3.06 12.85 1.05
CA ALA A 78 4.14 12.71 2.02
C ALA A 78 3.62 12.40 3.44
N HIS A 79 2.59 13.10 3.91
CA HIS A 79 1.97 12.84 5.22
C HIS A 79 1.35 11.43 5.29
N ILE A 80 0.66 11.00 4.24
CA ILE A 80 0.07 9.67 4.16
C ILE A 80 1.15 8.57 4.14
N ASN A 81 2.25 8.79 3.43
CA ASN A 81 3.40 7.88 3.46
C ASN A 81 4.05 7.81 4.84
N ALA A 82 4.22 8.94 5.53
CA ALA A 82 4.76 8.98 6.89
C ALA A 82 3.88 8.19 7.89
N PHE A 83 2.55 8.32 7.76
CA PHE A 83 1.60 7.49 8.51
C PHE A 83 1.77 6.00 8.19
N ALA A 84 1.82 5.63 6.91
CA ALA A 84 1.98 4.24 6.48
C ALA A 84 3.30 3.63 7.00
N GLU A 85 4.41 4.38 6.98
CA GLU A 85 5.69 3.94 7.54
C GLU A 85 5.60 3.62 9.03
N LYS A 86 4.90 4.45 9.81
CA LYS A 86 4.65 4.16 11.23
C LYS A 86 3.76 2.93 11.40
N MET A 87 2.74 2.74 10.58
CA MET A 87 1.90 1.54 10.63
C MET A 87 2.67 0.25 10.28
N ILE A 88 3.65 0.32 9.38
CA ILE A 88 4.61 -0.77 9.13
C ILE A 88 5.41 -1.08 10.41
N LEU A 89 5.91 -0.05 11.12
CA LEU A 89 6.61 -0.24 12.39
C LEU A 89 5.73 -0.93 13.44
N VAL A 90 4.47 -0.50 13.60
CA VAL A 90 3.50 -1.11 14.52
C VAL A 90 3.33 -2.60 14.20
N ARG A 91 3.05 -2.97 12.95
CA ARG A 91 2.90 -4.38 12.54
C ARG A 91 4.18 -5.19 12.75
N ARG A 92 5.34 -4.58 12.48
CA ARG A 92 6.65 -5.21 12.69
C ARG A 92 6.86 -5.52 14.17
N TYR A 93 6.56 -4.59 15.07
CA TYR A 93 6.67 -4.78 16.51
C TYR A 93 5.69 -5.85 17.01
N LEU A 94 4.43 -5.83 16.58
CA LEU A 94 3.46 -6.87 16.96
C LEU A 94 3.86 -8.26 16.44
N THR A 95 4.49 -8.34 15.26
CA THR A 95 5.06 -9.59 14.74
C THR A 95 6.26 -10.04 15.55
N LEU A 96 7.12 -9.12 15.98
CA LEU A 96 8.27 -9.40 16.84
C LEU A 96 7.83 -9.92 18.22
N VAL A 97 6.81 -9.32 18.84
CA VAL A 97 6.24 -9.73 20.13
C VAL A 97 5.85 -11.21 20.13
N LYS A 98 5.29 -11.71 19.02
CA LYS A 98 4.92 -13.13 18.86
C LYS A 98 6.12 -14.09 18.84
N LYS A 99 7.31 -13.60 18.46
CA LYS A 99 8.53 -14.39 18.29
C LYS A 99 9.50 -14.33 19.47
N LEU A 100 9.35 -13.35 20.36
CA LEU A 100 10.22 -13.21 21.53
C LEU A 100 9.92 -14.32 22.56
N ASP A 101 10.85 -14.55 23.48
CA ASP A 101 10.70 -15.56 24.54
C ASP A 101 10.43 -14.92 25.91
N PHE A 102 11.03 -13.76 26.18
CA PHE A 102 10.99 -13.13 27.51
C PHE A 102 9.76 -12.21 27.69
N SER A 103 9.03 -12.40 28.80
CA SER A 103 7.73 -11.75 29.05
C SER A 103 7.79 -10.23 29.13
N HIS A 104 8.67 -9.65 29.96
CA HIS A 104 8.79 -8.19 30.07
C HIS A 104 9.28 -7.54 28.77
N HIS A 105 10.15 -8.24 28.01
CA HIS A 105 10.60 -7.78 26.70
C HIS A 105 9.45 -7.71 25.69
N LYS A 106 8.58 -8.73 25.66
CA LYS A 106 7.35 -8.72 24.84
C LYS A 106 6.45 -7.53 25.17
N LYS A 107 6.20 -7.31 26.46
CA LYS A 107 5.32 -6.24 26.94
C LYS A 107 5.86 -4.85 26.62
N GLY A 108 7.19 -4.66 26.72
CA GLY A 108 7.84 -3.42 26.28
C GLY A 108 7.64 -3.13 24.80
N TRP A 109 7.85 -4.11 23.91
CA TRP A 109 7.59 -3.93 22.47
C TRP A 109 6.11 -3.75 22.12
N PHE A 110 5.21 -4.33 22.91
CA PHE A 110 3.77 -4.10 22.77
C PHE A 110 3.41 -2.65 23.12
N LEU A 111 3.95 -2.12 24.22
CA LEU A 111 3.81 -0.71 24.59
C LEU A 111 4.37 0.22 23.51
N GLU A 112 5.56 -0.08 23.00
CA GLU A 112 6.18 0.70 21.91
C GLU A 112 5.30 0.71 20.65
N ALA A 113 4.70 -0.43 20.29
CA ALA A 113 3.76 -0.50 19.18
C ALA A 113 2.52 0.37 19.40
N ALA A 114 1.98 0.41 20.62
CA ALA A 114 0.84 1.26 20.96
C ALA A 114 1.19 2.76 20.92
N LEU A 115 2.38 3.15 21.40
CA LEU A 115 2.87 4.53 21.33
C LEU A 115 3.01 4.99 19.87
N VAL A 116 3.70 4.20 19.04
CA VAL A 116 3.88 4.52 17.61
C VAL A 116 2.53 4.61 16.91
N TYR A 117 1.57 3.75 17.23
CA TYR A 117 0.21 3.83 16.69
C TYR A 117 -0.49 5.13 17.11
N CYS A 118 -0.49 5.47 18.40
CA CYS A 118 -1.09 6.71 18.89
C CYS A 118 -0.49 7.95 18.21
N ASP A 119 0.83 7.99 18.07
CA ASP A 119 1.51 9.11 17.41
C ASP A 119 1.22 9.14 15.90
N ALA A 120 1.15 7.99 15.23
CA ALA A 120 0.79 7.89 13.82
C ALA A 120 -0.61 8.45 13.54
N VAL A 121 -1.60 8.05 14.35
CA VAL A 121 -2.99 8.48 14.18
C VAL A 121 -3.17 9.96 14.55
N THR A 122 -2.50 10.42 15.62
CA THR A 122 -2.57 11.83 16.05
C THR A 122 -1.95 12.77 15.01
N GLU A 123 -0.78 12.41 14.48
CA GLU A 123 -0.15 13.19 13.41
C GLU A 123 -0.98 13.16 12.12
N LEU A 124 -1.49 11.99 11.73
CA LEU A 124 -2.36 11.88 10.55
C LEU A 124 -3.60 12.78 10.68
N ALA A 125 -4.26 12.80 11.84
CA ALA A 125 -5.41 13.65 12.09
C ALA A 125 -5.06 15.14 11.95
N ARG A 126 -3.93 15.55 12.52
CA ARG A 126 -3.41 16.93 12.38
C ARG A 126 -3.13 17.26 10.93
N ASP A 127 -2.44 16.40 10.21
CA ASP A 127 -1.99 16.65 8.85
C ASP A 127 -3.20 16.70 7.87
N LEU A 128 -4.19 15.82 8.05
CA LEU A 128 -5.45 15.88 7.30
C LEU A 128 -6.29 17.11 7.63
N SER A 129 -6.24 17.62 8.87
CA SER A 129 -6.96 18.84 9.26
C SER A 129 -6.44 20.09 8.52
N GLN A 130 -5.16 20.10 8.15
CA GLN A 130 -4.50 21.19 7.43
C GLN A 130 -4.55 21.02 5.90
N ALA A 131 -4.85 19.81 5.42
CA ALA A 131 -4.93 19.53 4.00
C ALA A 131 -6.19 20.12 3.35
N ASN A 132 -6.04 20.67 2.14
CA ASN A 132 -7.14 21.16 1.31
C ASN A 132 -7.78 19.99 0.53
N LEU A 133 -8.59 19.19 1.22
CA LEU A 133 -9.25 18.01 0.66
C LEU A 133 -10.55 18.37 -0.07
N GLN A 134 -10.77 17.78 -1.24
CA GLN A 134 -12.01 17.93 -2.02
C GLN A 134 -12.77 16.59 -2.14
N SER A 135 -12.09 15.47 -1.97
CA SER A 135 -12.67 14.15 -2.14
C SER A 135 -13.59 13.78 -0.98
N ARG A 136 -14.77 13.23 -1.32
CA ARG A 136 -15.72 12.72 -0.32
C ARG A 136 -15.07 11.67 0.59
N GLY A 137 -14.20 10.83 0.03
CA GLY A 137 -13.50 9.79 0.76
C GLY A 137 -12.56 10.32 1.83
N LEU A 138 -11.62 11.22 1.48
CA LEU A 138 -10.68 11.76 2.46
C LEU A 138 -11.36 12.75 3.40
N LEU A 139 -12.39 13.49 2.96
CA LEU A 139 -13.21 14.31 3.85
C LEU A 139 -13.92 13.47 4.92
N GLY A 140 -14.54 12.36 4.52
CA GLY A 140 -15.17 11.42 5.46
C GLY A 140 -14.16 10.77 6.39
N PHE A 141 -12.99 10.38 5.87
CA PHE A 141 -11.93 9.81 6.69
C PHE A 141 -11.35 10.82 7.69
N ARG A 142 -11.17 12.08 7.27
CA ARG A 142 -10.73 13.17 8.14
C ARG A 142 -11.72 13.39 9.30
N GLU A 143 -13.02 13.40 9.01
CA GLU A 143 -14.05 13.50 10.06
C GLU A 143 -13.95 12.31 11.03
N TYR A 144 -13.81 11.09 10.49
CA TYR A 144 -13.66 9.88 11.28
C TYR A 144 -12.44 9.91 12.20
N VAL A 145 -11.24 10.15 11.66
CA VAL A 145 -10.00 10.15 12.46
C VAL A 145 -10.00 11.27 13.48
N THR A 146 -10.59 12.43 13.15
CA THR A 146 -10.75 13.54 14.09
C THR A 146 -11.64 13.13 15.25
N ASN A 147 -12.78 12.48 14.99
CA ASN A 147 -13.67 12.00 16.06
C ASN A 147 -13.01 10.88 16.89
N TYR A 148 -12.25 9.98 16.23
CA TYR A 148 -11.55 8.89 16.89
C TYR A 148 -10.49 9.37 17.88
N ILE A 149 -9.65 10.35 17.51
CA ILE A 149 -8.62 10.87 18.44
C ILE A 149 -9.21 11.60 19.65
N HIS A 150 -10.45 12.07 19.57
CA HIS A 150 -11.17 12.70 20.68
C HIS A 150 -12.07 11.71 21.43
N SER A 151 -12.08 10.43 21.04
CA SER A 151 -12.89 9.41 21.71
C SER A 151 -12.28 9.05 23.07
N PRO A 152 -13.10 8.70 24.08
CA PRO A 152 -12.60 8.28 25.38
C PRO A 152 -11.66 7.06 25.29
N GLU A 153 -11.93 6.14 24.37
CA GLU A 153 -11.14 4.93 24.17
C GLU A 153 -9.73 5.25 23.69
N PHE A 154 -9.59 6.13 22.69
CA PHE A 154 -8.28 6.53 22.18
C PHE A 154 -7.52 7.39 23.19
N GLN A 155 -8.19 8.34 23.85
CA GLN A 155 -7.57 9.19 24.87
C GLN A 155 -7.03 8.35 26.02
N LEU A 156 -7.81 7.38 26.53
CA LEU A 156 -7.38 6.46 27.58
C LEU A 156 -6.16 5.64 27.15
N LEU A 157 -6.20 5.03 25.96
CA LEU A 157 -5.07 4.29 25.40
C LEU A 157 -3.80 5.16 25.34
N SER A 158 -3.93 6.36 24.81
CA SER A 158 -2.83 7.30 24.58
C SER A 158 -2.20 7.78 25.89
N GLU A 159 -3.03 8.15 26.86
CA GLU A 159 -2.61 8.62 28.18
C GLU A 159 -1.96 7.50 29.00
N GLU A 160 -2.57 6.31 29.05
CA GLU A 160 -2.02 5.16 29.77
C GLU A 160 -0.70 4.70 29.15
N ALA A 161 -0.60 4.61 27.81
CA ALA A 161 0.64 4.23 27.13
C ALA A 161 1.77 5.21 27.46
N ARG A 162 1.52 6.52 27.36
CA ARG A 162 2.55 7.53 27.66
C ARG A 162 2.93 7.56 29.14
N LYS A 163 1.96 7.37 30.04
CA LYS A 163 2.22 7.27 31.48
C LYS A 163 3.10 6.08 31.82
N VAL A 164 2.73 4.88 31.36
CA VAL A 164 3.53 3.66 31.59
C VAL A 164 4.94 3.81 31.01
N ASN A 165 5.06 4.37 29.81
CA ASN A 165 6.37 4.62 29.21
C ASN A 165 7.21 5.62 30.02
N GLY A 166 6.59 6.70 30.53
CA GLY A 166 7.24 7.67 31.40
C GLY A 166 7.72 7.05 32.72
N ASP A 167 6.87 6.26 33.36
CA ASP A 167 7.19 5.56 34.61
C ASP A 167 8.36 4.57 34.41
N LEU A 168 8.34 3.80 33.30
CA LEU A 168 9.43 2.89 32.94
C LEU A 168 10.72 3.64 32.59
N SER A 169 10.64 4.76 31.86
CA SER A 169 11.80 5.59 31.52
C SER A 169 12.46 6.22 32.75
N GLY A 170 11.69 6.41 33.83
CA GLY A 170 12.20 6.89 35.13
C GLY A 170 12.95 5.83 35.94
N VAL A 171 12.89 4.54 35.57
CA VAL A 171 13.53 3.45 36.32
C VAL A 171 15.05 3.55 36.21
N LYS A 172 15.70 3.74 37.36
CA LYS A 172 17.17 3.73 37.48
C LYS A 172 17.62 2.57 38.36
N TYR A 173 18.57 1.80 37.86
CA TYR A 173 19.12 0.64 38.57
C TYR A 173 20.62 0.51 38.33
N CYS A 174 21.29 -0.14 39.29
CA CYS A 174 22.72 -0.43 39.24
C CYS A 174 22.91 -1.93 39.02
N VAL A 175 23.75 -2.30 38.04
CA VAL A 175 24.20 -3.68 37.84
C VAL A 175 25.65 -3.79 38.32
N ILE A 176 25.86 -4.57 39.37
CA ILE A 176 27.20 -4.87 39.89
C ILE A 176 27.60 -6.23 39.34
N VAL A 177 28.67 -6.28 38.55
CA VAL A 177 29.23 -7.51 38.00
C VAL A 177 30.46 -7.92 38.79
N GLN A 178 30.47 -9.14 39.33
CA GLN A 178 31.61 -9.73 40.03
C GLN A 178 31.81 -11.14 39.47
N THR A 179 33.05 -11.51 39.12
CA THR A 179 33.42 -12.76 38.41
C THR A 179 32.38 -13.89 38.48
N GLY A 180 31.60 -14.06 37.40
CA GLY A 180 30.58 -15.11 37.25
C GLY A 180 29.22 -14.87 37.92
N LYS A 181 28.99 -13.70 38.52
CA LYS A 181 27.75 -13.29 39.19
C LYS A 181 27.43 -11.82 38.87
N PHE A 182 26.16 -11.47 38.95
CA PHE A 182 25.72 -10.09 38.93
C PHE A 182 24.67 -9.84 40.01
N LYS A 183 24.63 -8.61 40.53
CA LYS A 183 23.62 -8.14 41.47
C LYS A 183 22.96 -6.90 40.90
N VAL A 184 21.64 -6.86 40.94
CA VAL A 184 20.87 -5.67 40.55
C VAL A 184 20.35 -5.00 41.83
N ARG A 185 20.52 -3.69 41.95
CA ARG A 185 19.98 -2.90 43.06
C ARG A 185 19.43 -1.57 42.55
N ARG A 186 18.61 -0.91 43.37
CA ARG A 186 18.12 0.44 43.07
C ARG A 186 19.28 1.42 43.00
N TYR A 187 19.15 2.43 42.14
CA TYR A 187 20.02 3.59 42.16
C TYR A 187 19.67 4.46 43.37
N GLU A 188 20.64 4.76 44.21
CA GLU A 188 20.48 5.49 45.49
C GLU A 188 21.11 6.89 45.43
N GLY A 189 21.38 7.41 44.22
CA GLY A 189 22.03 8.71 44.04
C GLY A 189 23.55 8.62 44.08
N GLU A 190 24.11 7.47 43.68
CA GLU A 190 25.54 7.29 43.54
C GLU A 190 26.14 8.42 42.70
N THR A 191 27.27 8.94 43.16
CA THR A 191 27.92 10.09 42.52
C THR A 191 28.32 9.72 41.09
N ASP A 192 27.82 10.48 40.12
CA ASP A 192 28.28 10.38 38.74
C ASP A 192 29.67 11.02 38.63
N TYR A 193 30.70 10.21 38.83
CA TYR A 193 32.08 10.65 38.70
C TYR A 193 32.46 10.99 37.27
N SER A 194 31.61 10.78 36.26
CA SER A 194 31.93 11.06 34.85
C SER A 194 32.36 12.51 34.67
N SER A 195 31.68 13.46 35.32
CA SER A 195 32.02 14.89 35.25
C SER A 195 33.37 15.21 35.92
N GLU A 196 33.66 14.56 37.06
CA GLU A 196 34.94 14.73 37.78
C GLU A 196 36.11 14.09 37.04
N VAL A 197 35.88 12.91 36.44
CA VAL A 197 36.83 12.21 35.58
C VAL A 197 37.09 13.04 34.32
N GLU A 198 36.05 13.50 33.61
CA GLU A 198 36.20 14.37 32.44
C GLU A 198 37.04 15.61 32.76
N LYS A 199 36.72 16.31 33.86
CA LYS A 199 37.46 17.50 34.30
C LYS A 199 38.90 17.18 34.70
N THR A 200 39.14 16.04 35.34
CA THR A 200 40.49 15.60 35.73
C THR A 200 41.35 15.27 34.51
N PHE A 201 40.75 14.68 33.48
CA PHE A 201 41.44 14.25 32.26
C PHE A 201 41.41 15.28 31.12
N GLU A 202 40.69 16.39 31.27
CA GLU A 202 40.60 17.49 30.29
C GLU A 202 41.98 18.05 29.92
N LYS A 203 42.88 18.17 30.90
CA LYS A 203 44.28 18.61 30.69
C LYS A 203 45.13 17.66 29.83
N PHE A 204 44.66 16.44 29.60
CA PHE A 204 45.31 15.45 28.74
C PHE A 204 44.60 15.30 27.38
N LYS A 205 43.50 16.03 27.12
CA LYS A 205 42.72 15.96 25.89
C LYS A 205 43.47 16.68 24.75
N GLN A 206 44.15 15.92 23.89
CA GLN A 206 44.87 16.45 22.72
C GLN A 206 44.00 16.37 21.47
N GLY A 207 43.45 17.52 21.03
CA GLY A 207 42.68 17.64 19.79
C GLY A 207 41.29 17.01 19.84
N ALA A 208 40.67 16.84 18.66
CA ALA A 208 39.40 16.13 18.51
C ALA A 208 39.62 14.62 18.73
N VAL A 209 39.40 14.18 19.97
CA VAL A 209 39.49 12.75 20.33
C VAL A 209 38.35 11.99 19.64
N LYS A 210 38.67 10.83 19.05
CA LYS A 210 37.65 9.88 18.55
C LYS A 210 36.65 9.59 19.66
N ASP A 211 35.36 9.71 19.37
CA ASP A 211 34.33 9.32 20.32
C ASP A 211 34.35 7.79 20.47
N TYR A 212 34.66 7.32 21.68
CA TYR A 212 34.66 5.90 22.04
C TYR A 212 33.37 5.48 22.73
N ARG A 213 32.38 6.37 22.84
CA ARG A 213 31.04 5.97 23.32
C ARG A 213 30.53 4.87 22.38
N LEU A 214 30.40 3.68 22.94
CA LEU A 214 29.71 2.59 22.29
C LEU A 214 28.25 3.04 22.12
N ASP A 215 27.88 3.34 20.89
CA ASP A 215 26.47 3.36 20.53
C ASP A 215 25.99 1.92 20.66
N LEU A 216 25.37 1.62 21.81
CA LEU A 216 24.71 0.35 22.06
C LEU A 216 23.49 0.33 21.15
N GLY A 217 23.72 0.01 19.88
CA GLY A 217 22.66 -0.07 18.88
C GLY A 217 21.52 -0.90 19.42
N THR A 218 20.29 -0.46 19.15
CA THR A 218 19.03 -1.11 19.53
C THR A 218 18.98 -2.52 18.94
N ARG A 219 19.61 -3.49 19.63
CA ARG A 219 19.53 -4.90 19.27
C ARG A 219 18.11 -5.35 19.56
N SER A 220 17.45 -5.91 18.55
CA SER A 220 16.08 -6.44 18.65
C SER A 220 15.96 -7.72 19.49
N GLY A 221 17.08 -8.24 20.00
CA GLY A 221 17.16 -9.45 20.81
C GLY A 221 17.78 -9.16 22.17
N MET A 222 17.26 -9.86 23.18
CA MET A 222 17.73 -9.82 24.55
C MET A 222 18.39 -11.16 24.87
N ASN A 223 19.58 -11.17 25.46
CA ASN A 223 20.22 -12.40 25.91
C ASN A 223 19.68 -12.85 27.29
N HIS A 224 20.01 -14.06 27.72
CA HIS A 224 19.51 -14.63 28.97
C HIS A 224 19.97 -13.86 30.22
N ILE A 225 21.13 -13.20 30.20
CA ILE A 225 21.62 -12.37 31.31
C ILE A 225 20.81 -11.08 31.37
N GLU A 226 20.62 -10.39 30.24
CA GLU A 226 19.80 -9.19 30.14
C GLU A 226 18.36 -9.46 30.58
N ALA A 227 17.80 -10.61 30.20
CA ALA A 227 16.47 -11.03 30.64
C ALA A 227 16.40 -11.26 32.15
N GLN A 228 17.42 -11.88 32.75
CA GLN A 228 17.49 -12.04 34.21
C GLN A 228 17.70 -10.71 34.94
N ILE A 229 18.50 -9.80 34.38
CA ILE A 229 18.63 -8.44 34.91
C ILE A 229 17.25 -7.77 34.92
N LEU A 230 16.51 -7.84 33.81
CA LEU A 230 15.18 -7.26 33.70
C LEU A 230 14.19 -7.87 34.71
N ASP A 231 14.27 -9.17 34.97
CA ASP A 231 13.48 -9.84 36.02
C ASP A 231 13.83 -9.34 37.44
N PHE A 232 15.09 -9.05 37.73
CA PHE A 232 15.44 -8.40 38.99
C PHE A 232 14.98 -6.95 39.05
N VAL A 233 15.09 -6.20 37.94
CA VAL A 233 14.60 -4.82 37.87
C VAL A 233 13.08 -4.78 38.11
N SER A 234 12.32 -5.71 37.54
CA SER A 234 10.86 -5.75 37.75
C SER A 234 10.48 -6.00 39.21
N ARG A 235 11.25 -6.82 39.94
CA ARG A 235 11.07 -7.01 41.40
C ARG A 235 11.45 -5.79 42.21
N LEU A 236 12.41 -4.98 41.75
CA LEU A 236 12.80 -3.74 42.40
C LEU A 236 11.78 -2.61 42.17
N HIS A 237 11.02 -2.66 41.08
CA HIS A 237 10.03 -1.64 40.69
C HIS A 237 8.66 -2.27 40.36
N PRO A 238 8.03 -2.99 41.30
CA PRO A 238 6.84 -3.80 41.01
C PRO A 238 5.65 -2.99 40.49
N GLU A 239 5.50 -1.74 40.95
CA GLU A 239 4.40 -0.85 40.53
C GLU A 239 4.47 -0.51 39.04
N CYS A 240 5.65 -0.16 38.52
CA CYS A 240 5.85 0.19 37.11
C CYS A 240 5.55 -1.01 36.20
N PHE A 241 6.01 -2.20 36.58
CA PHE A 241 5.80 -3.41 35.78
C PHE A 241 4.38 -3.96 35.91
N ALA A 242 3.72 -3.77 37.06
CA ALA A 242 2.30 -4.08 37.21
C ALA A 242 1.43 -3.17 36.31
N ALA A 243 1.77 -1.89 36.20
CA ALA A 243 1.10 -0.96 35.29
C ALA A 243 1.28 -1.37 33.82
N LEU A 244 2.49 -1.81 33.43
CA LEU A 244 2.75 -2.36 32.10
C LEU A 244 1.94 -3.64 31.82
N ASP A 245 1.84 -4.53 32.81
CA ASP A 245 1.05 -5.75 32.71
C ASP A 245 -0.44 -5.46 32.52
N GLN A 246 -0.97 -4.51 33.31
CA GLN A 246 -2.34 -4.04 33.20
C GLN A 246 -2.61 -3.39 31.85
N PHE A 247 -1.71 -2.53 31.36
CA PHE A 247 -1.82 -1.90 30.05
C PHE A 247 -1.94 -2.94 28.93
N CYS A 248 -1.05 -3.93 28.91
CA CYS A 248 -1.07 -4.98 27.89
C CYS A 248 -2.36 -5.82 27.93
N ALA A 249 -2.92 -6.04 29.13
CA ALA A 249 -4.16 -6.79 29.30
C ALA A 249 -5.39 -5.98 28.83
N SER A 250 -5.47 -4.70 29.22
CA SER A 250 -6.59 -3.81 28.88
C SER A 250 -6.65 -3.47 27.39
N HIS A 251 -5.49 -3.33 26.73
CA HIS A 251 -5.40 -2.80 25.36
C HIS A 251 -4.94 -3.83 24.33
N SER A 252 -5.23 -5.12 24.56
CA SER A 252 -4.75 -6.23 23.70
C SER A 252 -5.07 -6.08 22.20
N GLN A 253 -6.10 -5.30 21.85
CA GLN A 253 -6.50 -4.96 20.47
C GLN A 253 -6.62 -3.43 20.29
N PHE A 254 -5.52 -2.70 20.52
CA PHE A 254 -5.53 -1.23 20.47
C PHE A 254 -5.66 -0.63 19.05
N ILE A 255 -5.45 -1.42 17.99
CA ILE A 255 -5.55 -0.93 16.61
C ILE A 255 -7.02 -0.88 16.23
N ASP A 256 -7.51 0.31 15.90
CA ASP A 256 -8.86 0.48 15.38
C ASP A 256 -9.01 -0.16 13.99
N GLU A 257 -10.16 -0.80 13.78
CA GLU A 257 -10.44 -1.56 12.57
C GLU A 257 -10.56 -0.66 11.32
N THR A 258 -11.14 0.53 11.45
CA THR A 258 -11.27 1.48 10.34
C THR A 258 -9.91 2.04 9.95
N ILE A 259 -9.05 2.36 10.93
CA ILE A 259 -7.66 2.79 10.69
C ILE A 259 -6.87 1.66 10.00
N ARG A 260 -7.07 0.41 10.44
CA ARG A 260 -6.43 -0.77 9.84
C ARG A 260 -6.88 -0.99 8.39
N VAL A 261 -8.17 -0.85 8.10
CA VAL A 261 -8.72 -0.95 6.75
C VAL A 261 -8.16 0.18 5.88
N PHE A 262 -8.22 1.43 6.37
CA PHE A 262 -7.68 2.59 5.66
C PHE A 262 -6.20 2.43 5.32
N ASP A 263 -5.35 2.05 6.28
CA ASP A 263 -3.91 1.86 6.05
C ASP A 263 -3.63 0.84 4.94
N ARG A 264 -4.46 -0.21 4.81
CA ARG A 264 -4.32 -1.17 3.69
C ARG A 264 -4.83 -0.60 2.38
N GLU A 265 -6.04 -0.03 2.40
CA GLU A 265 -6.71 0.45 1.20
C GLU A 265 -6.00 1.64 0.55
N ILE A 266 -5.46 2.56 1.35
CA ILE A 266 -4.75 3.75 0.84
C ILE A 266 -3.53 3.38 0.00
N GLN A 267 -2.92 2.21 0.25
CA GLN A 267 -1.79 1.71 -0.52
C GLN A 267 -2.13 1.42 -1.99
N PHE A 268 -3.39 1.14 -2.32
CA PHE A 268 -3.83 1.03 -3.71
C PHE A 268 -3.54 2.32 -4.47
N TYR A 269 -3.93 3.46 -3.88
CA TYR A 269 -3.73 4.79 -4.45
C TYR A 269 -2.26 5.17 -4.50
N ILE A 270 -1.54 5.04 -3.39
CA ILE A 270 -0.10 5.38 -3.30
C ILE A 270 0.68 4.64 -4.40
N THR A 271 0.50 3.33 -4.47
CA THR A 271 1.27 2.45 -5.36
C THR A 271 0.98 2.72 -6.84
N TYR A 272 -0.27 3.05 -7.19
CA TYR A 272 -0.63 3.39 -8.56
C TYR A 272 -0.15 4.80 -8.93
N LEU A 273 -0.29 5.78 -8.03
CA LEU A 273 0.15 7.16 -8.28
C LEU A 273 1.68 7.28 -8.33
N GLU A 274 2.43 6.47 -7.57
CA GLU A 274 3.88 6.35 -7.72
C GLU A 274 4.26 5.91 -9.15
N LEU A 275 3.59 4.89 -9.70
CA LEU A 275 3.79 4.48 -11.10
C LEU A 275 3.45 5.60 -12.09
N VAL A 276 2.34 6.31 -11.85
CA VAL A 276 1.93 7.44 -12.69
C VAL A 276 2.98 8.56 -12.66
N ALA A 277 3.50 8.89 -11.48
CA ALA A 277 4.54 9.90 -11.30
C ALA A 277 5.84 9.51 -12.04
N ASP A 278 6.30 8.27 -11.88
CA ASP A 278 7.49 7.75 -12.57
C ASP A 278 7.37 7.86 -14.10
N ILE A 279 6.19 7.54 -14.64
CA ILE A 279 5.93 7.61 -16.08
C ILE A 279 5.76 9.07 -16.55
N ARG A 280 5.13 9.95 -15.76
CA ARG A 280 5.04 11.39 -16.04
C ARG A 280 6.42 12.04 -16.11
N HIS A 281 7.37 11.62 -15.27
CA HIS A 281 8.76 12.06 -15.34
C HIS A 281 9.46 11.70 -16.66
N LYS A 282 8.92 10.74 -17.43
CA LYS A 282 9.38 10.40 -18.80
C LYS A 282 8.67 11.18 -19.91
N GLY A 283 7.83 12.15 -19.55
CA GLY A 283 7.11 13.01 -20.49
C GLY A 283 5.83 12.40 -21.06
N LEU A 284 5.37 11.27 -20.51
CA LEU A 284 4.11 10.63 -20.89
C LEU A 284 2.96 11.14 -20.02
N THR A 285 1.76 11.22 -20.58
CA THR A 285 0.60 11.84 -19.94
C THR A 285 -0.40 10.82 -19.42
N PHE A 286 -1.10 11.17 -18.34
CA PHE A 286 -2.26 10.43 -17.87
C PHE A 286 -3.43 11.38 -17.71
N CYS A 287 -4.65 10.89 -17.95
CA CYS A 287 -5.88 11.62 -17.73
C CYS A 287 -6.87 10.80 -16.90
N TYR A 288 -7.73 11.46 -16.13
CA TYR A 288 -8.91 10.82 -15.56
C TYR A 288 -9.97 10.68 -16.65
N PRO A 289 -10.33 9.45 -17.08
CA PRO A 289 -11.21 9.27 -18.22
C PRO A 289 -12.65 9.67 -17.90
N GLN A 290 -13.37 10.18 -18.89
CA GLN A 290 -14.82 10.27 -18.84
C GLN A 290 -15.42 8.88 -19.12
N VAL A 291 -16.05 8.27 -18.12
CA VAL A 291 -16.66 6.94 -18.25
C VAL A 291 -18.17 7.09 -18.47
N SER A 292 -18.70 6.52 -19.55
CA SER A 292 -20.13 6.59 -19.86
C SER A 292 -20.77 5.20 -19.89
N PRO A 293 -21.93 4.99 -19.25
CA PRO A 293 -22.69 3.73 -19.36
C PRO A 293 -23.64 3.73 -20.56
N THR A 294 -23.87 4.87 -21.21
CA THR A 294 -24.87 5.05 -22.26
C THR A 294 -24.27 5.48 -23.59
N SER A 295 -23.30 6.40 -23.58
CA SER A 295 -22.62 6.84 -24.79
C SER A 295 -21.62 5.79 -25.24
N ARG A 296 -21.75 5.33 -26.49
CA ARG A 296 -20.81 4.39 -27.12
C ARG A 296 -19.66 5.09 -27.85
N GLU A 297 -19.54 6.40 -27.70
CA GLU A 297 -18.38 7.14 -28.19
C GLU A 297 -17.17 6.82 -27.32
N VAL A 298 -16.10 6.31 -27.93
CA VAL A 298 -14.86 5.96 -27.25
C VAL A 298 -13.72 6.65 -27.97
N TYR A 299 -12.89 7.38 -27.23
CA TYR A 299 -11.67 7.96 -27.78
C TYR A 299 -10.57 8.05 -26.74
N ASN A 300 -9.34 8.10 -27.21
CA ASN A 300 -8.18 8.44 -26.41
C ASN A 300 -7.17 9.17 -27.28
N TYR A 301 -6.64 10.27 -26.76
CA TYR A 301 -5.59 11.05 -27.40
C TYR A 301 -4.26 10.84 -26.68
N ASP A 302 -3.19 10.71 -27.44
CA ASP A 302 -1.84 10.43 -26.98
C ASP A 302 -1.73 9.14 -26.13
N GLY A 303 -2.54 8.13 -26.44
CA GLY A 303 -2.59 6.84 -25.73
C GLY A 303 -1.37 5.97 -25.91
N TYR A 304 -1.02 5.18 -24.89
CA TYR A 304 0.11 4.26 -24.95
C TYR A 304 -0.06 3.01 -24.06
N ASP A 305 0.68 1.95 -24.38
CA ASP A 305 0.70 0.71 -23.60
C ASP A 305 1.43 0.94 -22.27
N LEU A 306 0.71 0.84 -21.15
CA LEU A 306 1.21 1.09 -19.81
C LEU A 306 2.31 0.10 -19.42
N ALA A 307 2.16 -1.18 -19.80
CA ALA A 307 3.15 -2.20 -19.50
C ALA A 307 4.46 -1.93 -20.27
N LEU A 308 4.36 -1.49 -21.53
CA LEU A 308 5.50 -1.08 -22.33
C LEU A 308 6.20 0.16 -21.76
N ALA A 309 5.42 1.18 -21.38
CA ALA A 309 5.96 2.40 -20.75
C ALA A 309 6.72 2.07 -19.45
N ARG A 310 6.12 1.24 -18.58
CA ARG A 310 6.78 0.76 -17.36
C ARG A 310 8.07 -0.01 -17.65
N ALA A 311 8.04 -0.94 -18.62
CA ALA A 311 9.22 -1.73 -19.00
C ALA A 311 10.37 -0.86 -19.55
N ARG A 312 10.06 0.33 -20.08
CA ARG A 312 11.02 1.28 -20.64
C ARG A 312 11.41 2.42 -19.69
N LEU A 313 10.98 2.41 -18.42
CA LEU A 313 11.36 3.44 -17.44
C LEU A 313 12.88 3.66 -17.34
N TYR A 314 13.68 2.60 -17.46
CA TYR A 314 15.14 2.66 -17.40
C TYR A 314 15.81 2.54 -18.78
N SER A 315 15.04 2.67 -19.86
CA SER A 315 15.53 2.61 -21.24
C SER A 315 15.57 4.01 -21.85
N GLU A 316 16.50 4.23 -22.78
CA GLU A 316 16.52 5.43 -23.64
C GLU A 316 15.47 5.37 -24.77
N LYS A 317 14.84 4.20 -24.99
CA LYS A 317 13.84 4.02 -26.04
C LYS A 317 12.53 4.72 -25.65
N THR A 318 12.07 5.64 -26.49
CA THR A 318 10.80 6.34 -26.32
C THR A 318 9.61 5.40 -26.55
N VAL A 319 8.47 5.75 -25.94
CA VAL A 319 7.17 5.12 -26.23
C VAL A 319 6.42 6.03 -27.19
N VAL A 320 5.89 5.46 -28.27
CA VAL A 320 5.09 6.20 -29.25
C VAL A 320 3.64 6.19 -28.79
N CYS A 321 3.08 7.38 -28.66
CA CYS A 321 1.67 7.59 -28.36
C CYS A 321 0.81 7.51 -29.63
N ASN A 322 -0.43 7.04 -29.50
CA ASN A 322 -1.37 6.90 -30.61
C ASN A 322 -2.75 7.40 -30.21
N ASP A 323 -3.44 8.03 -31.15
CA ASP A 323 -4.84 8.40 -31.01
C ASP A 323 -5.75 7.30 -31.52
N PHE A 324 -6.95 7.19 -30.94
CA PHE A 324 -8.06 6.50 -31.59
C PHE A 324 -9.40 7.15 -31.24
N ILE A 325 -10.35 7.01 -32.16
CA ILE A 325 -11.71 7.52 -32.01
C ILE A 325 -12.65 6.48 -32.63
N LEU A 326 -13.72 6.17 -31.91
CA LEU A 326 -14.83 5.34 -32.35
C LEU A 326 -16.12 6.11 -32.06
N LYS A 327 -16.75 6.63 -33.12
CA LYS A 327 -17.99 7.42 -33.04
C LYS A 327 -19.14 6.65 -33.66
N GLU A 328 -20.37 6.96 -33.28
CA GLU A 328 -21.53 6.32 -33.92
C GLU A 328 -21.56 6.61 -35.43
N PRO A 329 -21.87 5.62 -36.30
CA PRO A 329 -22.31 4.26 -35.98
C PRO A 329 -21.17 3.21 -35.84
N GLU A 330 -19.91 3.61 -35.90
CA GLU A 330 -18.75 2.72 -35.86
C GLU A 330 -18.65 2.01 -34.50
N ARG A 331 -18.39 0.70 -34.53
CA ARG A 331 -18.24 -0.15 -33.32
C ARG A 331 -17.04 -1.09 -33.36
N ILE A 332 -16.29 -1.07 -34.47
CA ILE A 332 -15.19 -1.99 -34.75
C ILE A 332 -14.02 -1.17 -35.25
N ILE A 333 -12.83 -1.42 -34.69
CA ILE A 333 -11.56 -0.88 -35.19
C ILE A 333 -10.81 -2.02 -35.86
N VAL A 334 -10.48 -1.87 -37.14
CA VAL A 334 -9.65 -2.83 -37.89
C VAL A 334 -8.27 -2.22 -38.09
N VAL A 335 -7.26 -2.82 -37.45
CA VAL A 335 -5.86 -2.36 -37.56
C VAL A 335 -5.11 -3.32 -38.49
N SER A 336 -4.65 -2.80 -39.64
CA SER A 336 -3.86 -3.55 -40.62
C SER A 336 -2.44 -2.98 -40.72
N GLY A 337 -1.52 -3.74 -41.33
CA GLY A 337 -0.13 -3.32 -41.54
C GLY A 337 0.88 -4.44 -41.28
N PRO A 338 2.17 -4.19 -41.53
CA PRO A 338 3.23 -5.19 -41.39
C PRO A 338 3.36 -5.70 -39.94
N ASN A 339 3.91 -6.89 -39.78
CA ASN A 339 4.28 -7.40 -38.46
C ASN A 339 5.32 -6.47 -37.83
N GLN A 340 5.32 -6.38 -36.50
CA GLN A 340 6.16 -5.46 -35.72
C GLN A 340 5.80 -3.96 -35.87
N GLY A 341 4.73 -3.61 -36.58
CA GLY A 341 4.21 -2.24 -36.69
C GLY A 341 3.45 -1.72 -35.45
N GLY A 342 3.47 -2.43 -34.31
CA GLY A 342 2.79 -2.00 -33.08
C GLY A 342 1.30 -2.38 -32.98
N LYS A 343 0.75 -3.17 -33.90
CA LYS A 343 -0.67 -3.60 -33.90
C LYS A 343 -1.10 -4.23 -32.57
N THR A 344 -0.33 -5.19 -32.07
CA THR A 344 -0.59 -5.85 -30.79
C THR A 344 -0.47 -4.88 -29.62
N THR A 345 0.48 -3.95 -29.66
CA THR A 345 0.63 -2.89 -28.64
C THR A 345 -0.58 -1.98 -28.60
N PHE A 346 -1.14 -1.61 -29.76
CA PHE A 346 -2.39 -0.85 -29.84
C PHE A 346 -3.57 -1.64 -29.25
N ALA A 347 -3.72 -2.91 -29.62
CA ALA A 347 -4.77 -3.78 -29.09
C ALA A 347 -4.70 -3.91 -27.56
N ARG A 348 -3.50 -4.07 -26.99
CA ARG A 348 -3.29 -4.07 -25.54
C ARG A 348 -3.63 -2.73 -24.90
N THR A 349 -3.18 -1.62 -25.50
CA THR A 349 -3.49 -0.27 -25.03
C THR A 349 -4.99 -0.08 -24.88
N PHE A 350 -5.78 -0.44 -25.90
CA PHE A 350 -7.24 -0.35 -25.86
C PHE A 350 -7.85 -1.11 -24.67
N GLY A 351 -7.40 -2.34 -24.42
CA GLY A 351 -7.88 -3.14 -23.28
C GLY A 351 -7.43 -2.61 -21.92
N GLN A 352 -6.17 -2.18 -21.82
CA GLN A 352 -5.61 -1.58 -20.61
C GLN A 352 -6.38 -0.32 -20.21
N LEU A 353 -6.67 0.58 -21.15
CA LEU A 353 -7.43 1.81 -20.90
C LEU A 353 -8.79 1.52 -20.26
N HIS A 354 -9.57 0.61 -20.86
CA HIS A 354 -10.89 0.26 -20.35
C HIS A 354 -10.82 -0.40 -18.98
N TYR A 355 -9.87 -1.33 -18.79
CA TYR A 355 -9.73 -1.99 -17.49
C TYR A 355 -9.32 -1.03 -16.37
N LEU A 356 -8.32 -0.17 -16.61
CA LEU A 356 -7.85 0.82 -15.65
C LEU A 356 -8.95 1.85 -15.32
N ALA A 357 -9.71 2.30 -16.31
CA ALA A 357 -10.87 3.17 -16.08
C ALA A 357 -11.90 2.51 -15.17
N ARG A 358 -12.15 1.21 -15.35
CA ARG A 358 -13.06 0.44 -14.50
C ARG A 358 -12.50 0.17 -13.10
N LEU A 359 -11.20 0.30 -12.88
CA LEU A 359 -10.60 0.31 -11.54
C LEU A 359 -10.71 1.68 -10.85
N GLY A 360 -11.19 2.72 -11.54
CA GLY A 360 -11.20 4.10 -11.05
C GLY A 360 -9.80 4.72 -11.03
N CYS A 361 -8.94 4.30 -11.94
CA CYS A 361 -7.58 4.83 -12.10
C CYS A 361 -7.50 5.85 -13.24
N PRO A 362 -6.61 6.86 -13.17
CA PRO A 362 -6.25 7.63 -14.36
C PRO A 362 -5.59 6.70 -15.38
N VAL A 363 -5.86 6.96 -16.65
CA VAL A 363 -5.47 6.10 -17.77
C VAL A 363 -4.39 6.78 -18.62
N PRO A 364 -3.52 6.02 -19.30
CA PRO A 364 -2.58 6.54 -20.28
C PRO A 364 -3.22 7.45 -21.33
N GLY A 365 -2.59 8.58 -21.60
CA GLY A 365 -3.01 9.54 -22.60
C GLY A 365 -3.40 10.90 -22.03
N ARG A 366 -3.56 11.87 -22.94
CA ARG A 366 -3.85 13.26 -22.60
C ARG A 366 -5.32 13.50 -22.31
N GLU A 367 -6.20 12.75 -22.97
CA GLU A 367 -7.65 12.85 -22.81
C GLU A 367 -8.31 11.54 -23.25
N ALA A 368 -9.35 11.10 -22.54
CA ALA A 368 -10.03 9.85 -22.84
C ALA A 368 -11.53 9.91 -22.50
N ARG A 369 -12.35 9.32 -23.36
CA ARG A 369 -13.73 8.92 -23.07
C ARG A 369 -13.85 7.44 -23.34
N LEU A 370 -14.32 6.70 -22.33
CA LEU A 370 -14.38 5.25 -22.34
C LEU A 370 -15.78 4.76 -21.99
N PHE A 371 -16.17 3.62 -22.56
CA PHE A 371 -17.46 3.02 -22.30
C PHE A 371 -17.40 2.11 -21.06
N LEU A 372 -18.41 2.17 -20.20
CA LEU A 372 -18.55 1.27 -19.05
C LEU A 372 -19.04 -0.10 -19.54
N TYR A 373 -18.09 -0.96 -19.83
CA TYR A 373 -18.32 -2.31 -20.32
C TYR A 373 -18.70 -3.28 -19.18
N ASP A 374 -19.38 -4.37 -19.53
CA ASP A 374 -19.69 -5.46 -18.59
C ASP A 374 -18.53 -6.48 -18.50
N GLN A 375 -17.99 -6.90 -19.65
CA GLN A 375 -16.93 -7.90 -19.77
C GLN A 375 -15.88 -7.54 -20.83
N ILE A 376 -14.62 -7.94 -20.61
CA ILE A 376 -13.55 -7.93 -21.61
C ILE A 376 -13.22 -9.37 -21.97
N PHE A 377 -13.25 -9.67 -23.27
CA PHE A 377 -12.71 -10.89 -23.84
C PHE A 377 -11.50 -10.58 -24.72
N THR A 378 -10.50 -11.44 -24.64
CA THR A 378 -9.30 -11.38 -25.45
C THR A 378 -9.14 -12.66 -26.25
N HIS A 379 -8.79 -12.52 -27.53
CA HIS A 379 -8.39 -13.62 -28.38
C HIS A 379 -7.04 -13.27 -29.01
N PHE A 380 -5.97 -13.65 -28.33
CA PHE A 380 -4.61 -13.53 -28.80
C PHE A 380 -4.11 -14.91 -29.25
N GLU A 381 -3.14 -14.92 -30.16
CA GLU A 381 -2.43 -16.13 -30.56
C GLU A 381 -1.84 -16.83 -29.32
N ARG A 382 -2.08 -18.13 -29.22
CA ARG A 382 -1.52 -19.00 -28.17
C ARG A 382 -0.77 -20.16 -28.82
N GLU A 383 0.22 -20.68 -28.09
CA GLU A 383 0.83 -21.95 -28.44
C GLU A 383 -0.19 -23.08 -28.30
N GLU A 384 -0.01 -24.12 -29.11
CA GLU A 384 -0.89 -25.31 -29.12
C GLU A 384 -0.75 -26.07 -27.79
N ASP A 385 -1.89 -26.43 -27.16
CA ASP A 385 -1.86 -27.24 -25.95
C ASP A 385 -1.80 -28.73 -26.33
N ILE A 386 -0.59 -29.27 -26.35
CA ILE A 386 -0.28 -30.68 -26.71
C ILE A 386 -1.07 -31.70 -25.85
N ARG A 387 -1.63 -31.28 -24.71
CA ARG A 387 -2.40 -32.15 -23.79
C ARG A 387 -3.87 -32.28 -24.20
N ASN A 388 -4.40 -31.31 -24.94
CA ASN A 388 -5.72 -31.45 -25.54
C ASN A 388 -5.52 -32.09 -26.93
N LEU A 389 -6.31 -33.08 -27.30
CA LEU A 389 -6.15 -33.77 -28.59
C LEU A 389 -6.67 -32.91 -29.77
N ARG A 390 -6.58 -31.57 -29.67
CA ARG A 390 -7.13 -30.61 -30.62
C ARG A 390 -6.00 -29.92 -31.36
N GLY A 391 -6.24 -29.62 -32.65
CA GLY A 391 -5.32 -28.78 -33.41
C GLY A 391 -5.52 -27.29 -33.09
N LYS A 392 -4.50 -26.47 -33.28
CA LYS A 392 -4.54 -25.01 -33.06
C LYS A 392 -5.79 -24.31 -33.62
N LEU A 393 -6.22 -24.64 -34.84
CA LEU A 393 -7.44 -24.07 -35.44
C LEU A 393 -8.71 -24.45 -34.68
N GLN A 394 -8.81 -25.71 -34.24
CA GLN A 394 -9.96 -26.18 -33.47
C GLN A 394 -10.04 -25.49 -32.12
N ASP A 395 -8.90 -25.27 -31.46
CA ASP A 395 -8.83 -24.51 -30.22
C ASP A 395 -9.24 -23.05 -30.41
N ASP A 396 -8.80 -22.40 -31.47
CA ASP A 396 -9.22 -21.02 -31.79
C ASP A 396 -10.73 -20.92 -32.02
N LEU A 397 -11.31 -21.87 -32.76
CA LEU A 397 -12.75 -21.93 -33.01
C LEU A 397 -13.56 -22.15 -31.72
N VAL A 398 -13.10 -23.04 -30.83
CA VAL A 398 -13.77 -23.26 -29.53
C VAL A 398 -13.70 -22.00 -28.67
N ARG A 399 -12.54 -21.34 -28.58
CA ARG A 399 -12.39 -20.10 -27.81
C ARG A 399 -13.31 -18.99 -28.33
N ILE A 400 -13.38 -18.80 -29.65
CA ILE A 400 -14.27 -17.79 -30.26
C ILE A 400 -15.73 -18.14 -30.03
N HIS A 401 -16.11 -19.41 -30.18
CA HIS A 401 -17.47 -19.86 -29.90
C HIS A 401 -17.87 -19.53 -28.45
N ASP A 402 -17.00 -19.82 -27.49
CA ASP A 402 -17.26 -19.55 -26.08
C ASP A 402 -17.37 -18.04 -25.81
N ILE A 403 -16.47 -17.24 -26.38
CA ILE A 403 -16.56 -15.77 -26.30
C ILE A 403 -17.90 -15.27 -26.84
N LEU A 404 -18.33 -15.73 -28.02
CA LEU A 404 -19.58 -15.31 -28.64
C LEU A 404 -20.81 -15.76 -27.85
N ALA A 405 -20.75 -16.91 -27.18
CA ALA A 405 -21.83 -17.42 -26.35
C ALA A 405 -22.09 -16.55 -25.10
N TYR A 406 -21.07 -15.88 -24.57
CA TYR A 406 -21.16 -15.03 -23.38
C TYR A 406 -21.13 -13.51 -23.65
N ALA A 407 -20.80 -13.11 -24.88
CA ALA A 407 -20.74 -11.70 -25.26
C ALA A 407 -22.12 -11.02 -25.23
N THR A 408 -22.15 -9.81 -24.71
CA THR A 408 -23.34 -8.94 -24.64
C THR A 408 -23.14 -7.69 -25.49
N PRO A 409 -24.18 -6.86 -25.72
CA PRO A 409 -24.05 -5.61 -26.47
C PRO A 409 -23.09 -4.57 -25.87
N THR A 410 -22.62 -4.79 -24.63
CA THR A 410 -21.72 -3.91 -23.87
C THR A 410 -20.33 -4.52 -23.68
N THR A 411 -20.09 -5.71 -24.23
CA THR A 411 -18.82 -6.42 -24.11
C THR A 411 -17.76 -5.80 -25.01
N ILE A 412 -16.54 -5.72 -24.49
CA ILE A 412 -15.36 -5.39 -25.28
C ILE A 412 -14.68 -6.68 -25.71
N LEU A 413 -14.52 -6.85 -27.02
CA LEU A 413 -13.78 -7.98 -27.62
C LEU A 413 -12.52 -7.45 -28.29
N ILE A 414 -11.36 -7.96 -27.86
CA ILE A 414 -10.05 -7.63 -28.42
C ILE A 414 -9.49 -8.87 -29.11
N VAL A 415 -9.27 -8.76 -30.41
CA VAL A 415 -8.76 -9.83 -31.25
C VAL A 415 -7.41 -9.43 -31.81
N ASN A 416 -6.41 -10.31 -31.67
CA ASN A 416 -5.10 -10.15 -32.28
C ASN A 416 -4.70 -11.44 -33.00
N GLU A 417 -4.58 -11.37 -34.32
CA GLU A 417 -4.07 -12.44 -35.20
C GLU A 417 -4.87 -13.75 -35.13
N MET A 418 -6.19 -13.64 -35.29
CA MET A 418 -7.09 -14.80 -35.42
C MET A 418 -6.83 -15.62 -36.69
N PHE A 419 -6.95 -16.95 -36.58
CA PHE A 419 -6.94 -17.90 -37.70
C PHE A 419 -5.68 -17.90 -38.57
N ALA A 420 -4.52 -17.57 -38.01
CA ALA A 420 -3.25 -17.54 -38.75
C ALA A 420 -2.79 -18.91 -39.29
N SER A 421 -3.43 -20.02 -38.90
CA SER A 421 -2.98 -21.39 -39.18
C SER A 421 -3.74 -22.13 -40.30
N THR A 422 -4.63 -21.47 -41.05
CA THR A 422 -5.38 -22.11 -42.15
C THR A 422 -5.25 -21.34 -43.47
N SER A 423 -5.24 -22.07 -44.58
CA SER A 423 -5.22 -21.54 -45.95
C SER A 423 -6.61 -21.47 -46.56
#